data_AF-A0A1V4BPA1-F1
#
_entry.id   AF-A0A1V4BPA1-F1
#
_cell.length_a   1.000
_cell.length_b   1.000
_cell.length_c   1.000
_cell.angle_alpha   90.00
_cell.angle_beta   90.00
_cell.angle_gamma   90.00
#
_symmetry.space_group_name_H-M   'P 1'
#
loop_
_entity.id
_entity.type
_entity.pdbx_description
1 polymer ?
#
loop_
_entity_poly.entity_id
_entity_poly.type
_entity_poly.pdbx_seq_one_letter_code
_entity_poly.pdbx_strand_id
1 'polypeptide(L)'
;MNTIQEIADTNGTVKAKCLEMSQILGLSEPVSPEVLQAAIEDDTYAHNLLVCRKEPAFLNYLLANPPKLRSSPELLPQDKTNLELISKASQTLLKWAQTGFSVVDDETLERRENACLACPHLSEPQKLVQKIIPSKEINQKIGQRTGKKVCNLCGCNVSKKIRIPSESCPDKHPTQAGMTRWGEPAS
;
A
#
# COMPACT_ATOMS: atom_id res chain seq x y z
N MET A 1 -33.46 24.97 -5.62
CA MET A 1 -31.99 25.08 -5.38
C MET A 1 -31.52 23.66 -5.09
N ASN A 2 -30.70 22.99 -5.92
CA ASN A 2 -29.83 21.87 -5.48
C ASN A 2 -29.05 21.13 -6.58
N THR A 3 -29.45 21.16 -7.85
CA THR A 3 -28.77 20.33 -8.87
C THR A 3 -27.35 20.78 -9.20
N ILE A 4 -27.08 22.10 -9.17
CA ILE A 4 -25.74 22.65 -9.46
C ILE A 4 -24.75 22.38 -8.31
N GLN A 5 -25.23 22.40 -7.07
CA GLN A 5 -24.40 22.14 -5.88
C GLN A 5 -23.99 20.65 -5.83
N GLU A 6 -24.93 19.74 -6.07
CA GLU A 6 -24.67 18.30 -6.11
C GLU A 6 -23.66 17.91 -7.20
N ILE A 7 -23.73 18.52 -8.40
CA ILE A 7 -22.77 18.27 -9.48
C ILE A 7 -21.37 18.79 -9.11
N ALA A 8 -21.27 19.94 -8.44
CA ALA A 8 -20.00 20.51 -8.01
C ALA A 8 -19.32 19.66 -6.92
N ASP A 9 -20.08 19.21 -5.91
CA ASP A 9 -19.59 18.40 -4.80
C ASP A 9 -19.10 17.03 -5.29
N THR A 10 -19.80 16.48 -6.27
CA THR A 10 -19.49 15.20 -6.88
C THR A 10 -18.23 15.27 -7.75
N ASN A 11 -18.07 16.32 -8.55
CA ASN A 11 -16.84 16.57 -9.32
C ASN A 11 -15.63 16.82 -8.42
N GLY A 12 -15.82 17.45 -7.26
CA GLY A 12 -14.79 17.58 -6.22
C GLY A 12 -14.31 16.22 -5.69
N THR A 13 -15.23 15.27 -5.56
CA THR A 13 -14.94 13.94 -5.04
C THR A 13 -14.20 13.05 -6.05
N VAL A 14 -14.53 13.13 -7.35
CA VAL A 14 -13.78 12.42 -8.40
C VAL A 14 -12.33 12.93 -8.46
N LYS A 15 -12.12 14.25 -8.42
CA LYS A 15 -10.76 14.82 -8.36
C LYS A 15 -9.97 14.33 -7.14
N ALA A 16 -10.62 14.22 -5.97
CA ALA A 16 -9.97 13.68 -4.78
C ALA A 16 -9.54 12.22 -4.97
N LYS A 17 -10.34 11.39 -5.67
CA LYS A 17 -9.98 9.99 -5.96
C LYS A 17 -8.88 9.86 -7.01
N CYS A 18 -8.83 10.74 -8.00
CA CYS A 18 -7.69 10.85 -8.92
C CYS A 18 -6.39 11.17 -8.17
N LEU A 19 -6.45 12.08 -7.18
CA LEU A 19 -5.30 12.42 -6.34
C LEU A 19 -4.90 11.25 -5.42
N GLU A 20 -5.87 10.55 -4.83
CA GLU A 20 -5.59 9.37 -4.00
C GLU A 20 -4.90 8.27 -4.81
N MET A 21 -5.38 8.02 -6.03
CA MET A 21 -4.76 7.04 -6.93
C MET A 21 -3.34 7.45 -7.35
N SER A 22 -3.08 8.74 -7.59
CA SER A 22 -1.73 9.20 -7.94
C SER A 22 -0.74 8.98 -6.79
N GLN A 23 -1.17 9.15 -5.54
CA GLN A 23 -0.35 8.87 -4.35
C GLN A 23 0.02 7.39 -4.25
N ILE A 24 -0.92 6.48 -4.54
CA ILE A 24 -0.66 5.03 -4.58
C ILE A 24 0.35 4.69 -5.68
N LEU A 25 0.22 5.31 -6.84
CA LEU A 25 1.13 5.09 -7.97
C LEU A 25 2.48 5.83 -7.83
N GLY A 26 2.63 6.69 -6.82
CA GLY A 26 3.85 7.47 -6.58
C GLY A 26 4.06 8.61 -7.56
N LEU A 27 2.98 9.18 -8.11
CA LEU A 27 3.00 10.28 -9.08
C LEU A 27 2.86 11.64 -8.37
N SER A 28 3.46 12.69 -8.94
CA SER A 28 3.34 14.06 -8.43
C SER A 28 2.03 14.75 -8.82
N GLU A 29 1.45 14.34 -9.94
CA GLU A 29 0.21 14.90 -10.49
C GLU A 29 -0.95 13.90 -10.37
N PRO A 30 -2.20 14.37 -10.19
CA PRO A 30 -3.38 13.51 -10.22
C PRO A 30 -3.47 12.70 -11.52
N VAL A 31 -3.93 11.44 -11.44
CA VAL A 31 -4.25 10.68 -12.65
C VAL A 31 -5.48 11.28 -13.34
N SER A 32 -5.64 11.01 -14.64
CA SER A 32 -6.83 11.46 -15.34
C SER A 32 -8.08 10.68 -14.87
N PRO A 33 -9.30 11.27 -14.96
CA PRO A 33 -10.53 10.56 -14.65
C PRO A 33 -10.74 9.28 -15.47
N GLU A 34 -10.25 9.27 -16.72
CA GLU A 34 -10.32 8.11 -17.62
C GLU A 34 -9.45 6.96 -17.12
N VAL A 35 -8.26 7.27 -16.59
CA VAL A 35 -7.38 6.28 -15.95
C VAL A 35 -8.03 5.71 -14.70
N LEU A 36 -8.61 6.57 -13.86
CA LEU A 36 -9.34 6.15 -12.67
C LEU A 36 -10.50 5.22 -13.05
N GLN A 37 -11.29 5.60 -14.06
CA GLN A 37 -12.41 4.80 -14.53
C GLN A 37 -11.99 3.45 -15.09
N ALA A 38 -11.00 3.44 -15.99
CA ALA A 38 -10.50 2.22 -16.58
C ALA A 38 -9.96 1.25 -15.51
N ALA A 39 -9.28 1.78 -14.49
CA ALA A 39 -8.75 0.94 -13.42
C ALA A 39 -9.83 0.44 -12.45
N ILE A 40 -10.95 1.14 -12.30
CA ILE A 40 -12.11 0.65 -11.54
C ILE A 40 -12.83 -0.50 -12.27
N GLU A 41 -12.84 -0.45 -13.60
CA GLU A 41 -13.61 -1.39 -14.41
C GLU A 41 -12.80 -2.58 -14.95
N ASP A 42 -11.48 -2.47 -15.00
CA ASP A 42 -10.57 -3.52 -15.47
C ASP A 42 -9.51 -3.85 -14.41
N ASP A 43 -9.74 -4.95 -13.69
CA ASP A 43 -8.83 -5.46 -12.65
C ASP A 43 -7.42 -5.79 -13.17
N THR A 44 -7.29 -6.17 -14.45
CA THR A 44 -5.99 -6.48 -15.05
C THR A 44 -5.21 -5.19 -15.31
N TYR A 45 -5.86 -4.18 -15.87
CA TYR A 45 -5.27 -2.88 -16.09
C TYR A 45 -4.84 -2.22 -14.76
N ALA A 46 -5.71 -2.27 -13.76
CA ALA A 46 -5.44 -1.88 -12.40
C ALA A 46 -4.20 -2.55 -11.78
N HIS A 47 -4.13 -3.88 -11.89
CA HIS A 47 -2.97 -4.64 -11.41
C HIS A 47 -1.68 -4.20 -12.11
N ASN A 48 -1.73 -4.03 -13.43
CA ASN A 48 -0.57 -3.61 -14.21
C ASN A 48 -0.07 -2.22 -13.79
N LEU A 49 -0.97 -1.27 -13.49
CA LEU A 49 -0.58 0.05 -12.95
C LEU A 49 0.21 -0.08 -11.63
N LEU A 50 -0.22 -0.96 -10.73
CA LEU A 50 0.45 -1.16 -9.44
C LEU A 50 1.81 -1.84 -9.55
N VAL A 51 1.92 -2.82 -10.45
CA VAL A 51 3.17 -3.56 -10.69
C VAL A 51 4.19 -2.66 -11.38
N CYS A 52 3.76 -1.89 -12.38
CA CYS A 52 4.62 -1.00 -13.14
C CYS A 52 4.92 0.34 -12.44
N ARG A 53 4.42 0.59 -11.22
CA ARG A 53 4.53 1.91 -10.56
C ARG A 53 5.96 2.42 -10.35
N LYS A 54 6.95 1.53 -10.31
CA LYS A 54 8.38 1.87 -10.19
C LYS A 54 9.15 1.86 -11.51
N GLU A 55 8.47 1.57 -12.61
CA GLU A 55 9.04 1.46 -13.95
C GLU A 55 8.44 2.58 -14.84
N PRO A 56 9.08 3.77 -14.90
CA PRO A 56 8.46 4.97 -15.47
C PRO A 56 8.01 4.81 -16.92
N ALA A 57 8.78 4.06 -17.74
CA ALA A 57 8.44 3.83 -19.13
C ALA A 57 7.12 3.07 -19.30
N PHE A 58 6.93 1.99 -18.53
CA PHE A 58 5.70 1.19 -18.59
C PHE A 58 4.53 1.90 -17.92
N LEU A 59 4.75 2.55 -16.78
CA LEU A 59 3.70 3.31 -16.11
C LEU A 59 3.17 4.43 -17.02
N ASN A 60 4.05 5.22 -17.63
CA ASN A 60 3.65 6.30 -18.53
C ASN A 60 2.90 5.76 -19.75
N TYR A 61 3.31 4.61 -20.29
CA TYR A 61 2.59 3.95 -21.38
C TYR A 61 1.16 3.57 -20.97
N LEU A 62 0.98 2.97 -19.79
CA LEU A 62 -0.34 2.58 -19.28
C LEU A 62 -1.23 3.80 -19.02
N LEU A 63 -0.68 4.84 -18.36
CA LEU A 63 -1.40 6.09 -18.09
C LEU A 63 -1.85 6.81 -19.38
N ALA A 64 -1.03 6.75 -20.43
CA ALA A 64 -1.35 7.35 -21.72
C ALA A 64 -2.34 6.51 -22.56
N ASN A 65 -2.49 5.21 -22.25
CA ASN A 65 -3.30 4.28 -23.03
C ASN A 65 -4.27 3.48 -22.13
N PRO A 66 -5.18 4.13 -21.39
CA PRO A 66 -6.19 3.42 -20.62
C PRO A 66 -7.09 2.61 -21.57
N PRO A 67 -7.44 1.35 -21.24
CA PRO A 67 -8.30 0.53 -22.09
C PRO A 67 -9.66 1.20 -22.27
N LYS A 68 -10.13 1.24 -23.52
CA LYS A 68 -11.49 1.67 -23.84
C LYS A 68 -12.44 0.56 -23.44
N LEU A 69 -13.24 0.81 -22.41
CA LEU A 69 -14.24 -0.12 -21.95
C LEU A 69 -15.19 -0.42 -23.10
N ARG A 70 -15.39 -1.72 -23.38
CA ARG A 70 -16.31 -2.17 -24.42
C ARG A 70 -17.72 -1.80 -23.97
N SER A 71 -18.24 -0.68 -24.46
CA SER A 71 -19.67 -0.42 -24.49
C SER A 71 -20.28 -1.53 -25.34
N SER A 72 -20.95 -2.50 -24.72
CA SER A 72 -21.81 -3.42 -25.45
C SER A 72 -22.79 -2.60 -26.29
N PRO A 73 -22.93 -2.86 -27.60
CA PRO A 73 -23.87 -2.13 -28.43
C PRO A 73 -25.26 -2.73 -28.23
N GLU A 74 -25.96 -2.35 -27.17
CA GLU A 74 -27.43 -2.28 -27.11
C GLU A 74 -27.88 -1.73 -25.76
N LEU A 75 -28.66 -0.65 -25.84
CA LEU A 75 -29.28 0.17 -24.78
C LEU A 75 -28.47 1.39 -24.30
N LEU A 76 -29.17 2.51 -24.34
CA LEU A 76 -28.80 3.92 -24.16
C LEU A 76 -28.00 4.21 -22.87
N PRO A 77 -27.23 5.33 -22.85
CA PRO A 77 -26.17 5.57 -21.88
C PRO A 77 -26.71 5.74 -20.46
N GLN A 78 -26.40 4.80 -19.58
CA GLN A 78 -26.29 5.14 -18.17
C GLN A 78 -24.85 5.58 -17.95
N ASP A 79 -24.65 6.91 -17.97
CA ASP A 79 -23.61 7.52 -17.15
C ASP A 79 -23.75 6.90 -15.76
N LYS A 80 -22.86 5.97 -15.40
CA LYS A 80 -22.79 5.48 -14.03
C LYS A 80 -22.69 6.72 -13.17
N THR A 81 -23.66 6.91 -12.28
CA THR A 81 -23.69 8.12 -11.48
C THR A 81 -22.35 8.22 -10.77
N ASN A 82 -21.73 9.39 -10.76
CA ASN A 82 -20.42 9.59 -10.15
C ASN A 82 -20.35 9.03 -8.70
N LEU A 83 -21.48 8.91 -8.00
CA LEU A 83 -21.57 8.21 -6.71
C LEU A 83 -21.20 6.72 -6.78
N GLU A 84 -21.70 5.98 -7.77
CA GLU A 84 -21.31 4.59 -7.99
C GLU A 84 -19.82 4.47 -8.33
N LEU A 85 -19.33 5.41 -9.13
CA LEU A 85 -17.92 5.53 -9.51
C LEU A 85 -17.06 5.75 -8.27
N ILE A 86 -17.41 6.69 -7.41
CA ILE A 86 -16.72 6.99 -6.15
C ILE A 86 -16.74 5.79 -5.19
N SER A 87 -17.88 5.10 -5.08
CA SER A 87 -18.01 3.93 -4.21
C SER A 87 -17.10 2.80 -4.68
N LYS A 88 -17.12 2.47 -5.98
CA LYS A 88 -16.24 1.45 -6.56
C LYS A 88 -14.77 1.87 -6.54
N ALA A 89 -14.46 3.14 -6.80
CA ALA A 89 -13.12 3.69 -6.65
C ALA A 89 -12.59 3.43 -5.24
N SER A 90 -13.39 3.72 -4.21
CA SER A 90 -12.99 3.57 -2.82
C SER A 90 -12.74 2.10 -2.44
N GLN A 91 -13.60 1.18 -2.88
CA GLN A 91 -13.41 -0.26 -2.65
C GLN A 91 -12.16 -0.78 -3.36
N THR A 92 -11.93 -0.29 -4.57
CA THR A 92 -10.83 -0.71 -5.44
C THR A 92 -9.49 -0.19 -4.91
N LEU A 93 -9.42 1.09 -4.54
CA LEU A 93 -8.26 1.69 -3.89
C LEU A 93 -7.94 0.99 -2.56
N LEU A 94 -8.96 0.62 -1.78
CA LEU A 94 -8.78 -0.14 -0.53
C LEU A 94 -8.19 -1.53 -0.80
N LYS A 95 -8.72 -2.27 -1.78
CA LYS A 95 -8.16 -3.56 -2.21
C LYS A 95 -6.70 -3.40 -2.64
N TRP A 96 -6.36 -2.36 -3.39
CA TRP A 96 -4.99 -2.13 -3.85
C TRP A 96 -4.04 -1.65 -2.77
N ALA A 97 -4.51 -0.88 -1.79
CA ALA A 97 -3.75 -0.55 -0.60
C ALA A 97 -3.35 -1.85 0.13
N GLN A 98 -4.26 -2.83 0.18
CA GLN A 98 -3.97 -4.17 0.72
C GLN A 98 -2.98 -4.96 -0.16
N THR A 99 -2.95 -4.78 -1.48
CA THR A 99 -2.06 -5.56 -2.36
C THR A 99 -0.67 -4.93 -2.56
N GLY A 100 -0.53 -3.61 -2.49
CA GLY A 100 0.69 -2.88 -2.88
C GLY A 100 1.39 -2.10 -1.76
N PHE A 101 0.71 -1.84 -0.65
CA PHE A 101 1.21 -1.12 0.53
C PHE A 101 0.79 -1.78 1.84
N SER A 102 0.40 -3.07 1.82
CA SER A 102 -0.01 -3.73 3.06
C SER A 102 1.13 -3.62 4.06
N VAL A 103 0.82 -2.87 5.12
CA VAL A 103 1.43 -3.08 6.40
C VAL A 103 0.56 -4.11 7.11
N VAL A 104 1.16 -5.01 7.87
CA VAL A 104 0.39 -5.87 8.77
C VAL A 104 -0.50 -5.04 9.69
N ASP A 105 -1.62 -5.62 10.15
CA ASP A 105 -2.52 -5.00 11.12
C ASP A 105 -1.79 -4.66 12.43
N ASP A 106 -2.39 -3.79 13.25
CA ASP A 106 -1.76 -3.28 14.47
C ASP A 106 -1.47 -4.38 15.50
N GLU A 107 -2.30 -5.43 15.57
CA GLU A 107 -2.08 -6.57 16.47
C GLU A 107 -0.84 -7.38 16.06
N THR A 108 -0.75 -7.72 14.77
CA THR A 108 0.41 -8.38 14.18
C THR A 108 1.67 -7.51 14.31
N LEU A 109 1.54 -6.20 14.05
CA LEU A 109 2.65 -5.26 14.16
C LEU A 109 3.18 -5.18 15.59
N GLU A 110 2.28 -5.05 16.58
CA GLU A 110 2.62 -4.98 17.99
C GLU A 110 3.28 -6.28 18.47
N ARG A 111 2.73 -7.44 18.11
CA ARG A 111 3.30 -8.75 18.42
C ARG A 111 4.72 -8.90 17.86
N ARG A 112 4.92 -8.61 16.57
CA ARG A 112 6.24 -8.66 15.92
C ARG A 112 7.23 -7.67 16.54
N GLU A 113 6.78 -6.47 16.89
CA GLU A 113 7.62 -5.46 17.54
C GLU A 113 8.04 -5.89 18.95
N ASN A 114 7.11 -6.41 19.76
CA ASN A 114 7.40 -6.91 21.12
C ASN A 114 8.40 -8.07 21.08
N ALA A 115 8.24 -8.99 20.13
CA ALA A 115 9.21 -10.08 19.93
C ALA A 115 10.61 -9.55 19.58
N CYS A 116 10.70 -8.48 18.77
CA CYS A 116 11.98 -7.85 18.45
C CYS A 116 12.58 -7.09 19.64
N LEU A 117 11.75 -6.39 20.43
CA LEU A 117 12.20 -5.64 21.62
C LEU A 117 12.81 -6.57 22.68
N ALA A 118 12.31 -7.80 22.80
CA ALA A 118 12.84 -8.83 23.69
C ALA A 118 13.96 -9.69 23.07
N CYS A 119 14.35 -9.44 21.81
CA CYS A 119 15.28 -10.29 21.08
C CYS A 119 16.75 -9.94 21.40
N PRO A 120 17.61 -10.92 21.72
CA PRO A 120 19.04 -10.67 21.98
C PRO A 120 19.82 -10.19 20.73
N HIS A 121 19.23 -10.30 19.54
CA HIS A 121 19.86 -9.88 18.28
C HIS A 121 19.52 -8.45 17.87
N LEU A 122 18.72 -7.72 18.65
CA LEU A 122 18.40 -6.31 18.38
C LEU A 122 19.60 -5.42 18.74
N SER A 123 20.05 -4.60 17.79
CA SER A 123 21.25 -3.77 17.96
C SER A 123 21.12 -2.40 17.30
N GLU A 124 22.07 -1.51 17.60
CA GLU A 124 22.22 -0.24 16.89
C GLU A 124 22.87 -0.42 15.51
N PRO A 125 22.55 0.44 14.52
CA PRO A 125 23.19 0.43 13.19
C PRO A 125 24.71 0.57 13.27
N GLN A 126 25.44 -0.45 12.81
CA GLN A 126 26.91 -0.41 12.77
C GLN A 126 27.41 0.00 11.39
N LYS A 127 26.76 -0.46 10.32
CA LYS A 127 27.19 -0.24 8.93
C LYS A 127 26.69 1.10 8.38
N LEU A 128 27.47 1.74 7.51
CA LEU A 128 27.10 3.00 6.84
C LEU A 128 25.73 2.92 6.16
N VAL A 129 25.48 1.84 5.40
CA VAL A 129 24.19 1.62 4.73
C VAL A 129 23.01 1.52 5.69
N GLN A 130 23.23 1.05 6.93
CA GLN A 130 22.15 0.96 7.93
C GLN A 130 21.85 2.32 8.55
N LYS A 131 22.85 3.21 8.64
CA LYS A 131 22.73 4.55 9.22
C LYS A 131 22.00 5.54 8.31
N ILE A 132 21.99 5.30 7.00
CA ILE A 132 21.30 6.15 6.02
C ILE A 132 19.83 5.79 5.80
N ILE A 133 19.35 4.67 6.37
CA ILE A 133 17.96 4.25 6.21
C ILE A 133 17.04 5.23 6.96
N PRO A 134 16.05 5.85 6.30
CA PRO A 134 15.12 6.75 6.96
C PRO A 134 14.28 6.02 8.01
N SER A 135 14.51 6.37 9.28
CA SER A 135 13.77 5.85 10.43
C SER A 135 13.26 7.00 11.28
N LYS A 136 12.03 6.87 11.79
CA LYS A 136 11.49 7.82 12.76
C LYS A 136 12.23 7.66 14.10
N GLU A 137 12.30 8.74 14.87
CA GLU A 137 12.81 8.68 16.24
C GLU A 137 11.98 7.70 17.08
N ILE A 138 12.64 7.11 18.08
CA ILE A 138 12.00 6.18 19.00
C ILE A 138 10.92 6.92 19.78
N ASN A 139 9.69 6.38 19.75
CA ASN A 139 8.61 6.80 20.63
C ASN A 139 7.75 5.59 21.01
N GLN A 140 6.74 5.82 21.86
CA GLN A 140 5.88 4.75 22.40
C GLN A 140 4.79 4.28 21.43
N LYS A 141 4.70 4.81 20.21
CA LYS A 141 3.72 4.35 19.22
C LYS A 141 4.12 3.01 18.64
N ILE A 142 3.12 2.17 18.39
CA ILE A 142 3.28 0.86 17.76
C ILE A 142 4.02 1.00 16.40
N GLY A 143 5.00 0.12 16.21
CA GLY A 143 5.87 0.08 15.03
C GLY A 143 6.91 1.20 14.97
N GLN A 144 7.15 1.95 16.06
CA GLN A 144 8.17 3.00 16.17
C GLN A 144 9.08 2.84 17.40
N ARG A 145 8.80 1.86 18.28
CA ARG A 145 9.56 1.64 19.53
C ARG A 145 10.99 1.13 19.27
N THR A 146 11.21 0.52 18.11
CA THR A 146 12.53 0.06 17.67
C THR A 146 13.34 1.15 16.94
N GLY A 147 12.69 2.19 16.42
CA GLY A 147 13.32 3.31 15.71
C GLY A 147 14.29 2.86 14.61
N LYS A 148 15.57 3.26 14.75
CA LYS A 148 16.64 2.92 13.80
C LYS A 148 17.29 1.56 14.02
N LYS A 149 16.92 0.83 15.07
CA LYS A 149 17.58 -0.43 15.44
C LYS A 149 17.47 -1.48 14.33
N VAL A 150 18.48 -2.33 14.28
CA VAL A 150 18.64 -3.39 13.27
C VAL A 150 18.68 -4.76 13.95
N CYS A 151 18.39 -5.80 13.18
CA CYS A 151 18.59 -7.18 13.60
C CYS A 151 19.98 -7.64 13.18
N ASN A 152 20.77 -8.23 14.10
CA ASN A 152 22.11 -8.76 13.79
C ASN A 152 22.09 -10.02 12.91
N LEU A 153 20.98 -10.76 12.87
CA LEU A 153 20.87 -11.98 12.06
C LEU A 153 20.68 -11.67 10.56
N CYS A 154 19.77 -10.74 10.25
CA CYS A 154 19.45 -10.40 8.85
C CYS A 154 19.93 -9.01 8.41
N GLY A 155 20.42 -8.17 9.32
CA GLY A 155 20.91 -6.82 9.02
C GLY A 155 19.81 -5.78 8.70
N CYS A 156 18.53 -6.17 8.70
CA CYS A 156 17.39 -5.31 8.35
C CYS A 156 17.08 -4.29 9.44
N ASN A 157 16.56 -3.12 9.05
CA ASN A 157 15.90 -2.19 9.96
C ASN A 157 14.59 -2.81 10.48
N VAL A 158 14.49 -2.95 11.80
CA VAL A 158 13.38 -3.67 12.42
C VAL A 158 12.05 -2.96 12.19
N SER A 159 11.99 -1.64 12.39
CA SER A 159 10.76 -0.84 12.21
C SER A 159 10.14 -0.94 10.82
N LYS A 160 10.95 -1.28 9.81
CA LYS A 160 10.50 -1.51 8.43
C LYS A 160 10.09 -2.96 8.22
N LYS A 161 10.94 -3.90 8.61
CA LYS A 161 10.74 -5.34 8.35
C LYS A 161 9.45 -5.87 8.97
N ILE A 162 9.16 -5.50 10.22
CA ILE A 162 7.97 -6.00 10.94
C ILE A 162 6.65 -5.62 10.28
N ARG A 163 6.65 -4.54 9.48
CA ARG A 163 5.46 -4.04 8.79
C ARG A 163 5.15 -4.85 7.53
N ILE A 164 6.11 -5.54 6.95
CA ILE A 164 5.93 -6.20 5.65
C ILE A 164 5.25 -7.56 5.86
N PRO A 165 4.10 -7.84 5.24
CA PRO A 165 3.35 -9.08 5.44
C PRO A 165 4.12 -10.32 4.99
N SER A 166 4.84 -10.22 3.88
CA SER A 166 5.64 -11.30 3.30
C SER A 166 6.97 -11.57 4.01
N GLU A 167 7.32 -10.78 5.03
CA GLU A 167 8.53 -10.96 5.81
C GLU A 167 8.30 -11.96 6.96
N SER A 168 9.36 -12.70 7.32
CA SER A 168 9.36 -13.64 8.44
C SER A 168 10.65 -13.50 9.28
N CYS A 169 10.58 -13.77 10.59
CA CYS A 169 11.78 -13.73 11.44
C CYS A 169 12.68 -14.93 11.10
N PRO A 170 13.99 -14.72 10.81
CA PRO A 170 14.90 -15.84 10.52
C PRO A 170 15.23 -16.68 11.76
N ASP A 171 14.94 -16.19 12.96
CA ASP A 171 15.20 -16.90 14.21
C ASP A 171 14.01 -17.79 14.61
N LYS A 172 14.31 -18.94 15.18
CA LYS A 172 13.30 -19.89 15.65
C LYS A 172 12.71 -19.43 16.98
N HIS A 173 11.48 -19.80 17.25
CA HIS A 173 10.87 -19.55 18.54
C HIS A 173 11.62 -20.34 19.63
N PRO A 174 11.94 -19.74 20.79
CA PRO A 174 12.76 -20.40 21.82
C PRO A 174 12.10 -21.65 22.42
N THR A 175 10.77 -21.74 22.41
CA THR A 175 10.02 -22.81 23.08
C THR A 175 8.97 -23.48 22.20
N GLN A 176 8.74 -23.02 20.96
CA GLN A 176 7.69 -23.54 20.09
C GLN A 176 8.33 -24.05 18.79
N ALA A 177 8.37 -25.38 18.64
CA ALA A 177 8.90 -25.99 17.43
C ALA A 177 8.06 -25.60 16.20
N GLY A 178 8.72 -25.35 15.08
CA GLY A 178 8.05 -24.97 13.83
C GLY A 178 7.57 -23.53 13.75
N MET A 179 7.80 -22.71 14.79
CA MET A 179 7.48 -21.28 14.80
C MET A 179 8.75 -20.44 14.73
N THR A 180 8.62 -19.24 14.16
CA THR A 180 9.64 -18.19 14.23
C THR A 180 9.53 -17.41 15.55
N ARG A 181 10.54 -16.61 15.89
CA ARG A 181 10.51 -15.77 17.11
C ARG A 181 9.32 -14.80 17.15
N TRP A 182 8.72 -14.46 16.00
CA TRP A 182 7.49 -13.66 15.96
C TRP A 182 6.24 -14.44 16.42
N GLY A 183 6.31 -15.76 16.58
CA GLY A 183 5.16 -16.62 16.85
C GLY A 183 4.36 -16.94 15.58
N GLU A 184 5.05 -16.97 14.44
CA GLU A 184 4.47 -17.27 13.13
C GLU A 184 5.08 -18.57 12.57
N PRO A 185 4.36 -19.34 11.75
CA PRO A 185 4.90 -20.56 11.16
C PRO A 185 6.22 -20.31 10.43
N ALA A 186 7.21 -21.15 10.70
CA ALA A 186 8.47 -21.14 9.96
C ALA A 186 8.19 -21.61 8.52
N SER A 187 8.63 -20.81 7.55
CA SER A 187 8.54 -21.09 6.12
C SER A 187 9.60 -22.09 5.68
#